data_AF-A0A958FCC5-F1
#
_entry.id   AF-A0A958FCC5-F1
#
_cell.length_a   1.000
_cell.length_b   1.000
_cell.length_c   1.000
_cell.angle_alpha   90.00
_cell.angle_beta   90.00
_cell.angle_gamma   90.00
#
_symmetry.space_group_name_H-M   'P 1'
#
loop_
_entity.id
_entity.type
_entity.pdbx_description
1 polymer ?
#
loop_
_entity_poly.entity_id
_entity_poly.type
_entity_poly.pdbx_seq_one_letter_code
_entity_poly.pdbx_strand_id
1 'polypeptide(L)'
;MPDNFFFNIEFWKYLSIPVVAALVGWGTNWLAVKMTFYPVEPLGKPPFLGWQGIIPSKAAKMGAVTADSTLSRLGTLQELLNRMDPETIADHLV
;
A
#
# COMPACT_ATOMS: atom_id res chain seq x y z
N MET A 1 35.24 34.90 -20.01
CA MET A 1 34.24 34.25 -20.89
C MET A 1 33.35 33.41 -19.99
N PRO A 2 32.00 33.43 -20.12
CA PRO A 2 31.17 32.50 -19.38
C PRO A 2 31.28 31.16 -20.11
N ASP A 3 31.96 30.24 -19.47
CA ASP A 3 32.13 28.89 -20.01
C ASP A 3 30.74 28.26 -20.07
N ASN A 4 30.39 27.75 -21.25
CA ASN A 4 29.07 27.26 -21.60
C ASN A 4 28.66 26.04 -20.75
N PHE A 5 28.27 26.27 -19.49
CA PHE A 5 27.86 25.26 -18.50
C PHE A 5 26.83 24.27 -19.07
N PHE A 6 25.87 24.78 -19.85
CA PHE A 6 24.80 24.01 -20.47
C PHE A 6 25.23 23.17 -21.70
N PHE A 7 26.38 23.46 -22.31
CA PHE A 7 26.89 22.75 -23.49
C PHE A 7 28.00 21.74 -23.14
N ASN A 8 28.28 21.52 -21.85
CA ASN A 8 29.22 20.49 -21.41
C ASN A 8 28.54 19.11 -21.39
N ILE A 9 29.12 18.17 -22.11
CA ILE A 9 28.71 16.76 -22.13
C ILE A 9 28.70 16.14 -20.72
N GLU A 10 29.64 16.56 -19.86
CA GLU A 10 29.73 16.10 -18.47
C GLU A 10 28.52 16.54 -17.61
N PHE A 11 27.93 17.72 -17.87
CA PHE A 11 26.74 18.17 -17.15
C PHE A 11 25.54 17.23 -17.40
N TRP A 12 25.30 16.89 -18.67
CA TRP A 12 24.25 15.94 -19.06
C TRP A 12 24.49 14.53 -18.52
N LYS A 13 25.76 14.11 -18.42
CA LYS A 13 26.13 12.85 -17.79
C LYS A 13 25.82 12.82 -16.30
N TYR A 14 26.15 13.87 -15.55
CA TYR A 14 25.78 13.96 -14.13
C TYR A 14 24.27 14.06 -13.91
N LEU A 15 23.55 14.75 -14.79
CA LEU A 15 22.09 14.83 -14.75
C LEU A 15 21.41 13.48 -15.04
N SER A 16 22.02 12.62 -15.87
CA SER A 16 21.48 11.30 -16.18
C SER A 16 21.47 10.35 -14.96
N ILE A 17 22.37 10.53 -14.00
CA ILE A 17 22.49 9.67 -12.80
C ILE A 17 21.19 9.66 -11.97
N PRO A 18 20.68 10.80 -11.47
CA PRO A 18 19.43 10.80 -10.71
C PRO A 18 18.23 10.42 -11.56
N VAL A 19 18.23 10.70 -12.86
CA VAL A 19 17.11 10.35 -13.75
C VAL A 19 16.99 8.84 -13.91
N VAL A 20 18.09 8.15 -14.19
CA VAL A 20 18.10 6.69 -14.30
C VAL A 20 17.81 6.05 -12.94
N ALA A 21 18.39 6.59 -11.85
CA ALA A 21 18.11 6.10 -10.50
C ALA A 21 16.62 6.24 -10.13
N ALA A 22 15.98 7.37 -10.48
CA ALA A 22 14.56 7.58 -10.26
C ALA A 22 13.70 6.61 -11.09
N LEU A 23 14.03 6.40 -12.36
CA LEU A 23 13.30 5.46 -13.22
C LEU A 23 13.40 4.02 -12.72
N VAL A 24 14.61 3.56 -12.38
CA VAL A 24 14.84 2.19 -11.89
C VAL A 24 14.23 2.02 -10.50
N GLY A 25 14.41 2.98 -9.60
CA GLY A 25 13.83 2.95 -8.26
C GLY A 25 12.31 2.92 -8.30
N TRP A 26 11.69 3.77 -9.12
CA TRP A 26 10.25 3.79 -9.28
C TRP A 26 9.72 2.50 -9.92
N GLY A 27 10.31 2.07 -11.03
CA GLY A 27 9.87 0.87 -11.74
C GLY A 27 10.00 -0.40 -10.89
N THR A 28 11.12 -0.54 -10.18
CA THR A 28 11.36 -1.70 -9.31
C THR A 28 10.42 -1.70 -8.11
N ASN A 29 10.21 -0.54 -7.46
CA ASN A 29 9.28 -0.44 -6.33
C ASN A 29 7.84 -0.75 -6.74
N TRP A 30 7.40 -0.20 -7.89
CA TRP A 30 6.08 -0.50 -8.44
C TRP A 30 5.91 -2.00 -8.73
N LEU A 31 6.92 -2.62 -9.35
CA LEU A 31 6.90 -4.05 -9.65
C LEU A 31 6.88 -4.89 -8.37
N ALA A 32 7.66 -4.53 -7.36
CA ALA A 32 7.69 -5.22 -6.07
C ALA A 32 6.30 -5.21 -5.41
N VAL A 33 5.64 -4.05 -5.35
CA VAL A 33 4.26 -3.95 -4.84
C VAL A 33 3.32 -4.81 -5.69
N LYS A 34 3.46 -4.80 -7.02
CA LYS A 34 2.62 -5.66 -7.87
C LYS A 34 2.82 -7.15 -7.56
N MET A 35 4.04 -7.61 -7.31
CA MET A 35 4.34 -9.00 -6.95
C MET A 35 3.84 -9.42 -5.56
N THR A 36 3.58 -8.47 -4.64
CA THR A 36 2.99 -8.84 -3.35
C THR A 36 1.51 -9.17 -3.46
N PHE A 37 0.80 -8.52 -4.39
CA PHE A 37 -0.63 -8.72 -4.64
C PHE A 37 -0.93 -9.78 -5.72
N TYR A 38 -0.02 -10.04 -6.66
CA TYR A 38 -0.21 -10.98 -7.76
C TYR A 38 0.80 -12.14 -7.74
N PRO A 39 0.43 -13.35 -8.21
CA PRO A 39 -0.89 -13.72 -8.73
C PRO A 39 -1.91 -13.98 -7.60
N VAL A 40 -3.18 -13.67 -7.86
CA VAL A 40 -4.28 -13.81 -6.88
C VAL A 40 -4.59 -15.28 -6.65
N GLU A 41 -4.68 -16.05 -7.73
CA GLU A 41 -4.78 -17.50 -7.72
C GLU A 41 -3.38 -18.11 -7.78
N PRO A 42 -3.12 -19.21 -7.04
CA PRO A 42 -1.83 -19.88 -7.09
C PRO A 42 -1.61 -20.46 -8.48
N LEU A 43 -0.58 -19.97 -9.18
CA LEU A 43 -0.16 -20.49 -10.48
C LEU A 43 0.86 -21.62 -10.26
N GLY A 44 0.58 -22.81 -10.78
CA GLY A 44 1.51 -23.97 -10.80
C GLY A 44 1.04 -25.19 -10.00
N LYS A 45 1.84 -26.25 -10.00
CA LYS A 45 1.57 -27.49 -9.24
C LYS A 45 2.24 -27.41 -7.86
N PRO A 46 1.48 -27.31 -6.75
CA PRO A 46 2.09 -27.41 -5.42
C PRO A 46 2.78 -28.77 -5.25
N PRO A 47 3.93 -28.87 -4.54
CA PRO A 47 4.46 -27.88 -3.60
C PRO A 47 5.70 -27.08 -4.07
N PHE A 48 6.31 -27.37 -5.22
CA PHE A 48 7.60 -26.76 -5.62
C PHE A 48 7.50 -25.70 -6.72
N LEU A 49 6.43 -25.70 -7.51
CA LEU A 49 6.29 -24.87 -8.72
C LEU A 49 5.14 -23.86 -8.62
N GLY A 50 4.60 -23.66 -7.41
CA GLY A 50 3.50 -22.74 -7.15
C GLY A 50 4.03 -21.34 -6.81
N TRP A 51 3.60 -20.31 -7.53
CA TRP A 51 3.77 -18.92 -7.11
C TRP A 51 2.41 -18.29 -6.84
N GLN A 52 2.26 -17.68 -5.65
CA GLN A 52 1.13 -16.85 -5.26
C GLN A 52 1.64 -15.59 -4.56
N GLY A 53 0.94 -14.46 -4.74
CA GLY A 53 1.23 -13.24 -3.99
C GLY A 53 1.16 -13.47 -2.47
N ILE A 54 2.00 -12.77 -1.70
CA ILE A 54 2.05 -12.92 -0.24
C ILE A 54 0.78 -12.42 0.46
N ILE A 55 0.13 -11.39 -0.10
CA ILE A 55 -1.12 -10.83 0.43
C ILE A 55 -2.32 -11.74 0.13
N PRO A 56 -2.60 -12.15 -1.12
CA PRO A 56 -3.74 -13.04 -1.41
C PRO A 56 -3.64 -14.38 -0.67
N SER A 57 -2.44 -14.96 -0.55
CA SER A 57 -2.23 -16.21 0.19
C SER A 57 -2.55 -16.10 1.70
N LYS A 58 -2.62 -14.88 2.25
CA LYS A 58 -2.93 -14.61 3.66
C LYS A 58 -4.18 -13.74 3.85
N ALA A 59 -4.95 -13.48 2.79
CA ALA A 59 -6.05 -12.51 2.81
C ALA A 59 -7.11 -12.81 3.89
N ALA A 60 -7.51 -14.07 4.06
CA ALA A 60 -8.48 -14.46 5.08
C ALA A 60 -8.02 -14.14 6.50
N LYS A 61 -6.76 -14.46 6.83
CA LYS A 61 -6.18 -14.15 8.14
C LYS A 61 -6.05 -12.65 8.36
N MET A 62 -5.61 -11.91 7.34
CA MET A 62 -5.48 -10.45 7.42
C MET A 62 -6.84 -9.77 7.59
N GLY A 63 -7.88 -10.25 6.90
CA GLY A 63 -9.25 -9.75 7.02
C GLY A 63 -9.81 -9.97 8.43
N ALA A 64 -9.63 -11.17 8.99
CA ALA A 64 -10.05 -11.48 10.36
C ALA A 64 -9.38 -10.55 11.38
N VAL A 65 -8.05 -10.43 11.34
CA VAL A 65 -7.31 -9.53 12.24
C VAL A 65 -7.74 -8.07 12.11
N THR A 66 -8.06 -7.62 10.89
CA THR A 66 -8.54 -6.26 10.64
C THR A 66 -9.94 -6.05 11.24
N ALA A 67 -10.84 -7.01 11.04
CA ALA A 67 -12.18 -6.98 11.63
C ALA A 67 -12.13 -6.98 13.16
N ASP A 68 -11.32 -7.85 13.76
CA ASP A 68 -11.11 -7.92 15.21
C ASP A 68 -10.52 -6.62 15.77
N SER A 69 -9.57 -6.03 15.05
CA SER A 69 -8.96 -4.75 15.43
C SER A 69 -9.94 -3.58 15.33
N THR A 70 -10.85 -3.60 14.36
CA THR A 70 -11.92 -2.60 14.25
C THR A 70 -12.96 -2.78 15.34
N LEU A 71 -13.39 -4.02 15.61
CA LEU A 71 -14.38 -4.32 16.63
C LEU A 71 -13.87 -3.97 18.04
N SER A 72 -12.60 -4.26 18.33
CA SER A 72 -11.98 -3.90 19.61
C SER A 72 -11.87 -2.38 19.84
N ARG A 73 -11.74 -1.57 18.78
CA ARG A 73 -11.73 -0.10 18.87
C ARG A 73 -13.12 0.50 19.00
N LEU A 74 -14.11 -0.11 18.35
CA LEU A 74 -15.51 0.30 18.44
C LEU A 74 -16.15 -0.12 19.76
N GLY A 75 -15.60 -1.12 20.45
CA GLY A 75 -16.14 -1.59 21.73
C GLY A 75 -17.59 -2.06 21.60
N THR A 76 -18.31 -2.09 22.72
CA THR A 76 -19.75 -2.38 22.69
C THR A 76 -20.52 -1.19 22.11
N LEU A 77 -21.66 -1.43 21.45
CA LEU A 77 -22.53 -0.38 20.91
C LEU A 77 -22.91 0.67 21.98
N GLN A 78 -22.96 0.27 23.25
CA GLN A 78 -23.20 1.15 24.40
C GLN A 78 -22.06 2.13 24.64
N GLU A 79 -20.81 1.74 24.39
CA GLU A 79 -19.64 2.62 24.49
C GLU A 79 -19.58 3.64 23.35
N LEU A 80 -19.98 3.21 22.14
CA LEU A 80 -20.19 4.11 21.01
C LEU A 80 -21.31 5.12 21.27
N LEU A 81 -22.45 4.65 21.78
CA LEU A 81 -23.60 5.49 22.12
C LEU A 81 -23.30 6.43 23.29
N ASN A 82 -22.48 6.03 24.27
CA ASN A 82 -22.08 6.90 25.38
C ASN A 82 -21.05 7.98 24.96
N ARG A 83 -20.30 7.76 23.87
CA ARG A 83 -19.42 8.77 23.28
C ARG A 83 -20.12 9.71 22.30
N MET A 84 -21.30 9.33 21.80
CA MET A 84 -22.16 10.21 21.01
C MET A 84 -23.12 10.93 21.97
N ASP A 85 -23.20 12.26 21.91
CA ASP A 85 -24.05 13.02 22.84
C ASP A 85 -25.51 12.54 22.73
N PRO A 86 -26.13 12.04 23.83
CA PRO A 86 -27.49 11.48 23.83
C PRO A 86 -28.55 12.46 23.27
N GLU A 87 -28.32 13.76 23.43
CA GLU A 87 -29.23 14.80 22.94
C GLU A 87 -29.33 14.84 21.41
N THR A 88 -28.24 14.55 20.69
CA THR A 88 -28.23 14.58 19.21
C THR A 88 -28.94 13.37 18.58
N ILE A 89 -29.00 12.26 19.32
CA ILE A 89 -29.64 11.01 18.86
C ILE A 89 -31.17 11.11 19.02
N ALA A 90 -31.64 11.80 20.06
CA ALA A 90 -33.07 12.00 20.32
C ALA A 90 -33.75 12.85 19.24
N ASP A 91 -33.06 13.86 18.69
CA ASP A 91 -33.58 14.75 17.65
C ASP A 91 -33.72 14.09 16.26
N HIS A 92 -33.07 12.94 16.03
CA HIS A 92 -33.09 12.22 14.75
C HIS A 92 -33.84 10.89 14.80
N LEU A 93 -34.46 10.54 15.93
CA LEU A 93 -35.31 9.35 16.11
C LEU A 93 -36.82 9.63 16.02
N VAL A 94 -37.22 10.78 15.46
CA VAL A 94 -38.64 11.14 15.18
C VAL A 94 -39.06 10.71 13.78
#